data_AF-A0AAD1EL70-F1
#
_entry.id   AF-A0AAD1EL70-F1
#
_cell.length_a   1.000
_cell.length_b   1.000
_cell.length_c   1.000
_cell.angle_alpha   90.00
_cell.angle_beta   90.00
_cell.angle_gamma   90.00
#
_symmetry.space_group_name_H-M   'P 1'
#
loop_
_entity.id
_entity.type
_entity.pdbx_description
1 polymer ?
#
loop_
_entity_poly.entity_id
_entity_poly.type
_entity_poly.pdbx_seq_one_letter_code
_entity_poly.pdbx_strand_id
1 'polypeptide(L)' 'MDAMPFSSLSDPIEIARAQAALDQAWSEIERLGVTFHGAPEGERARAAQIVAGLMSQSVSDEELVRRVVTRFIDLRG' A
#
# COMPACT_ATOMS: atom_id res chain seq x y z
N MET A 1 15.21 -12.40 0.98
CA MET A 1 14.76 -12.20 2.38
C MET A 1 13.36 -11.65 2.28
N ASP A 2 12.38 -12.44 2.69
CA ASP A 2 10.95 -12.12 2.61
C ASP A 2 10.71 -10.82 3.41
N ALA A 3 10.55 -9.70 2.71
CA ALA A 3 10.35 -8.41 3.35
C ALA A 3 8.92 -8.42 3.90
N MET A 4 8.73 -8.96 5.11
CA MET A 4 7.43 -8.98 5.75
C MET A 4 6.89 -7.55 5.83
N PRO A 5 5.86 -7.21 5.02
CA PRO A 5 5.31 -5.88 5.02
C PRO A 5 4.72 -5.62 6.41
N PHE A 6 4.84 -4.38 6.89
CA PHE A 6 4.29 -3.94 8.18
C PHE A 6 4.96 -4.47 9.45
N SER A 7 6.20 -4.98 9.37
CA SER A 7 7.01 -5.33 10.55
C SER A 7 7.26 -4.16 11.52
N SER A 8 6.94 -2.92 11.11
CA SER A 8 6.95 -1.73 11.97
C SER A 8 5.65 -1.49 12.75
N LEU A 9 4.56 -2.20 12.43
CA LEU A 9 3.30 -2.17 13.17
C LEU A 9 3.35 -3.24 14.27
N SER A 10 2.96 -2.86 15.49
CA SER A 10 2.94 -3.78 16.64
C SER A 10 1.53 -4.23 17.02
N ASP A 11 0.52 -3.50 16.59
CA ASP A 11 -0.87 -3.83 16.87
C ASP A 11 -1.44 -4.76 15.79
N PRO A 12 -2.00 -5.93 16.16
CA PRO A 12 -2.50 -6.91 15.20
C PRO A 12 -3.72 -6.41 14.40
N ILE A 13 -4.50 -5.48 14.96
CA ILE A 13 -5.63 -4.87 14.24
C ILE A 13 -5.09 -3.91 13.18
N GLU A 14 -4.08 -3.09 13.53
CA GLU A 14 -3.41 -2.23 12.55
C GLU A 14 -2.72 -3.03 11.44
N ILE A 15 -2.09 -4.17 11.75
CA ILE A 15 -1.50 -5.07 10.75
C ILE A 15 -2.57 -5.61 9.80
N ALA A 16 -3.68 -6.13 10.33
CA ALA A 16 -4.77 -6.65 9.51
C ALA A 16 -5.37 -5.56 8.61
N ARG A 17 -5.55 -4.35 9.17
CA ARG A 17 -6.04 -3.17 8.45
C ARG A 17 -5.09 -2.75 7.33
N ALA A 18 -3.79 -2.69 7.61
CA ALA A 18 -2.76 -2.35 6.63
C ALA A 18 -2.68 -3.38 5.51
N GLN A 19 -2.78 -4.67 5.84
CA GLN A 19 -2.79 -5.74 4.85
C GLN A 19 -4.03 -5.64 3.93
N ALA A 20 -5.22 -5.44 4.50
CA ALA A 20 -6.44 -5.26 3.73
C ALA A 20 -6.39 -4.03 2.82
N ALA A 21 -5.83 -2.92 3.31
CA ALA A 21 -5.66 -1.70 2.53
C ALA A 21 -4.66 -1.89 1.39
N LEU A 22 -3.57 -2.63 1.62
CA LEU A 22 -2.60 -2.96 0.59
C LEU A 22 -3.22 -3.81 -0.51
N ASP A 23 -3.98 -4.85 -0.16
CA ASP A 23 -4.60 -5.74 -1.15
C ASP A 23 -5.65 -5.01 -1.99
N GLN A 24 -6.44 -4.13 -1.38
CA GLN A 24 -7.40 -3.28 -2.10
C GLN A 24 -6.72 -2.25 -3.00
N ALA A 25 -5.71 -1.54 -2.48
CA ALA A 25 -4.97 -0.55 -3.26
C ALA A 25 -4.22 -1.20 -4.43
N TRP A 26 -3.62 -2.38 -4.22
CA TRP A 26 -2.95 -3.13 -5.27
C TRP A 26 -3.90 -3.56 -6.38
N SER A 27 -5.07 -4.09 -6.00
CA SER A 27 -6.12 -4.47 -6.97
C SER A 27 -6.61 -3.27 -7.79
N GLU A 28 -6.66 -2.07 -7.19
CA GLU A 28 -7.00 -0.83 -7.90
C GLU A 28 -5.91 -0.44 -8.90
N ILE A 29 -4.64 -0.47 -8.48
CA ILE A 29 -3.49 -0.13 -9.33
C ILE A 29 -3.41 -1.08 -10.53
N GLU A 30 -3.63 -2.38 -10.32
CA GLU A 30 -3.71 -3.37 -11.39
C GLU A 30 -4.86 -3.07 -12.36
N ARG A 31 -6.04 -2.72 -11.84
CA ARG A 31 -7.20 -2.35 -12.66
C ARG A 31 -6.97 -1.09 -13.49
N LEU A 32 -6.20 -0.13 -12.96
CA LEU A 32 -5.82 1.09 -13.66
C LEU A 32 -4.79 0.85 -14.78
N GLY A 33 -4.26 -0.37 -14.91
CA GLY A 33 -3.33 -0.74 -15.99
C GLY A 33 -1.98 -0.02 -15.88
N VAL A 34 -1.54 0.29 -14.66
CA VAL A 34 -0.30 1.03 -14.42
C VAL A 34 0.91 0.17 -14.82
N THR A 35 1.67 0.60 -15.84
CA THR A 35 2.84 -0.14 -16.35
C THR A 35 4.01 -0.07 -15.39
N PHE A 36 4.32 -1.14 -14.65
CA PHE A 36 5.43 -1.18 -13.71
C PHE A 36 6.81 -1.14 -14.39
N HIS A 37 7.68 -0.24 -13.94
CA HIS A 37 9.09 -0.18 -14.39
C HIS A 37 10.01 -1.17 -13.64
N GLY A 38 9.54 -1.75 -12.53
CA GLY A 38 10.27 -2.70 -11.69
C GLY A 38 9.57 -4.06 -11.56
N ALA A 39 10.18 -4.98 -10.82
CA ALA A 39 9.58 -6.26 -10.49
C ALA A 39 8.28 -6.07 -9.67
N PRO A 40 7.21 -6.85 -9.92
CA PRO A 40 5.93 -6.72 -9.20
C PRO A 40 6.07 -6.78 -7.68
N GLU A 41 6.97 -7.63 -7.17
CA GLU A 41 7.25 -7.74 -5.73
C GLU A 41 7.84 -6.46 -5.14
N GLY A 42 8.73 -5.77 -5.87
CA GLY A 42 9.33 -4.51 -5.42
C GLY A 42 8.33 -3.36 -5.41
N GLU A 43 7.42 -3.33 -6.39
CA GLU A 43 6.36 -2.34 -6.46
C GLU A 43 5.29 -2.58 -5.37
N ARG A 44 4.97 -3.84 -5.07
CA ARG A 44 4.09 -4.20 -3.96
C ARG A 44 4.72 -3.85 -2.60
N ALA A 45 6.03 -4.05 -2.45
CA ALA A 45 6.75 -3.62 -1.25
C ALA A 45 6.72 -2.09 -1.07
N ARG A 46 6.83 -1.32 -2.16
CA ARG A 46 6.63 0.14 -2.12
C ARG A 46 5.22 0.52 -1.71
N ALA A 47 4.20 -0.12 -2.27
CA ALA A 47 2.82 0.11 -1.88
C ALA A 47 2.62 -0.16 -0.37
N ALA A 48 3.22 -1.22 0.18
CA ALA A 48 3.19 -1.51 1.61
C ALA A 48 3.85 -0.41 2.47
N GLN A 49 4.98 0.16 2.02
CA GLN A 49 5.60 1.30 2.71
C GLN A 49 4.71 2.54 2.71
N ILE A 50 4.02 2.81 1.60
CA ILE A 50 3.07 3.92 1.49
C ILE A 50 1.89 3.71 2.44
N VAL A 51 1.33 2.50 2.50
CA VAL A 51 0.26 2.14 3.44
C VAL A 51 0.71 2.41 4.88
N ALA A 52 1.89 1.92 5.28
CA ALA A 52 2.42 2.13 6.63
C ALA A 52 2.58 3.61 6.99
N GLY A 53 3.05 4.44 6.05
CA GLY A 53 3.20 5.89 6.26
C GLY A 53 1.87 6.66 6.32
N LEU A 54 0.80 6.12 5.75
CA LEU A 54 -0.52 6.75 5.71
C LEU A 54 -1.47 6.24 6.79
N MET A 55 -1.19 5.11 7.43
CA MET A 55 -1.98 4.53 8.52
C MET A 55 -2.41 5.56 9.57
N SER A 56 -1.46 6.32 10.11
CA SER A 56 -1.72 7.30 11.17
C SER A 56 -2.37 8.59 10.68
N GLN A 57 -2.45 8.81 9.36
CA GLN A 57 -2.97 10.03 8.74
C GLN A 57 -4.37 9.84 8.14
N SER A 58 -4.86 8.61 8.11
CA SER A 58 -6.11 8.25 7.44
C SER A 58 -7.25 7.98 8.41
N VAL A 59 -8.34 8.70 8.20
CA VAL A 59 -9.54 8.65 9.05
C VAL A 59 -10.34 7.37 8.83
N SER A 60 -10.29 6.83 7.60
CA SER A 60 -11.04 5.62 7.19
C SER A 60 -10.22 4.76 6.23
N ASP A 61 -10.58 3.48 6.13
CA ASP A 61 -9.90 2.49 5.28
C ASP A 61 -10.04 2.86 3.79
N GLU A 62 -11.21 3.35 3.38
CA GLU A 62 -11.45 3.78 2.02
C GLU A 62 -10.61 5.03 1.64
N GLU A 63 -10.42 5.95 2.59
CA GLU A 63 -9.57 7.12 2.41
C GLU A 63 -8.10 6.70 2.27
N LEU A 64 -7.66 5.79 3.14
CA LEU A 64 -6.33 5.21 3.09
C LEU A 64 -6.05 4.56 1.74
N VAL A 65 -6.94 3.69 1.25
CA VAL A 65 -6.79 3.02 -0.06
C VAL A 65 -6.66 4.06 -1.16
N ARG A 66 -7.55 5.05 -1.22
CA ARG A 66 -7.47 6.14 -2.23
C ARG A 66 -6.15 6.89 -2.15
N ARG A 67 -5.69 7.25 -0.94
CA ARG A 67 -4.43 7.99 -0.76
C ARG A 67 -3.22 7.14 -1.15
N VAL A 68 -3.23 5.85 -0.86
CA VAL A 68 -2.16 4.92 -1.26
C VAL A 68 -2.07 4.83 -2.78
N VAL A 69 -3.20 4.63 -3.47
CA VAL A 69 -3.24 4.55 -4.94
C VAL A 69 -2.75 5.86 -5.56
N THR A 70 -3.29 7.01 -5.10
CA THR A 70 -2.87 8.33 -5.58
C THR A 70 -1.38 8.54 -5.36
N ARG A 71 -0.86 8.25 -4.15
CA ARG A 71 0.55 8.46 -3.83
C ARG A 71 1.47 7.53 -4.61
N PHE A 72 1.04 6.29 -4.84
CA PHE A 72 1.79 5.31 -5.62
C PHE A 72 1.93 5.78 -7.08
N ILE A 73 0.86 6.28 -7.68
CA ILE A 73 0.87 6.80 -9.06
C ILE A 73 1.66 8.11 -9.16
N ASP A 74 1.48 9.02 -8.20
CA ASP A 74 2.17 10.32 -8.15
C ASP A 74 3.70 10.19 -8.00
N LEU A 75 4.18 9.24 -7.19
CA LEU A 75 5.62 8.93 -7.04
C LEU A 75 6.29 8.40 -8.31
N ARG A 76 5.52 8.17 -9.37
CA ARG A 76 5.98 7.64 -10.65
C ARG A 76 6.00 8.69 -11.77
N GLY A 77 5.52 9.91 -11.49
CA GLY A 77 5.56 11.07 -12.40
C GLY A 77 6.91 11.77 -12.40
#